data_AF-A0A2M6ZY32-F1
#
_entry.id   AF-A0A2M6ZY32-F1
#
_cell.length_a   1.000
_cell.length_b   1.000
_cell.length_c   1.000
_cell.angle_alpha   90.00
_cell.angle_beta   90.00
_cell.angle_gamma   90.00
#
_symmetry.space_group_name_H-M   'P 1'
#
loop_
_entity.id
_entity.type
_entity.pdbx_description
1 polymer ?
#
loop_
_entity_poly.entity_id
_entity_poly.type
_entity_poly.pdbx_seq_one_letter_code
_entity_poly.pdbx_strand_id
1 'polypeptide(L)'
;DNPYSPTGGLTILFGNLAPDGAVVKSAAVAPEMLVHQGPARIFDSEDEATKGIMSGSIKPGEVLILRYEGPKGGPGMPEMLTPTSLISGMGLGEKVALITDGRFSGATRGASIGHVSPEAAERGPIAVLREGDIIKIDIPNCKLEVELNQSEIERRFAELPEFEPKIKTGYLSRYIEKVTSASTGAVFKKS
;
A
#
# COMPACT_ATOMS: atom_id res chain seq x y z
N ASP A 1 26.01 11.78 -18.27
CA ASP A 1 26.05 10.80 -19.38
C ASP A 1 26.03 9.34 -18.97
N ASN A 2 26.09 8.99 -17.67
CA ASN A 2 25.94 7.61 -17.22
C ASN A 2 25.00 7.54 -15.98
N PRO A 3 23.69 7.82 -16.13
CA PRO A 3 22.74 7.75 -15.02
C PRO A 3 22.50 6.29 -14.60
N TYR A 4 22.31 6.05 -13.30
CA TYR A 4 22.04 4.70 -12.76
C TYR A 4 20.73 4.10 -13.29
N SER A 5 19.77 4.94 -13.70
CA SER A 5 18.55 4.54 -14.41
C SER A 5 18.20 5.56 -15.49
N PRO A 6 17.72 5.14 -16.67
CA PRO A 6 17.27 6.04 -17.74
C PRO A 6 15.94 6.75 -17.45
N THR A 7 15.17 6.28 -16.45
CA THR A 7 13.92 6.90 -15.98
C THR A 7 14.07 7.44 -14.55
N GLY A 8 13.29 8.48 -14.21
CA GLY A 8 13.27 9.04 -12.86
C GLY A 8 12.99 7.97 -11.80
N GLY A 9 13.66 8.05 -10.65
CA GLY A 9 13.63 6.98 -9.64
C GLY A 9 12.29 6.78 -8.91
N LEU A 10 11.27 7.55 -9.24
CA LEU A 10 9.90 7.45 -8.74
C LEU A 10 8.95 7.22 -9.93
N THR A 11 7.99 6.34 -9.73
CA THR A 11 6.95 6.01 -10.72
C THR A 11 5.59 6.03 -10.02
N ILE A 12 4.59 6.60 -10.71
CA ILE A 12 3.21 6.63 -10.23
C ILE A 12 2.46 5.50 -10.90
N LEU A 13 1.78 4.66 -10.11
CA LEU A 13 0.97 3.54 -10.59
C LEU A 13 -0.51 3.90 -10.47
N PHE A 14 -1.31 3.49 -11.44
CA PHE A 14 -2.77 3.66 -11.46
C PHE A 14 -3.45 2.33 -11.76
N GLY A 15 -4.73 2.21 -11.42
CA GLY A 15 -5.55 1.06 -11.79
C GLY A 15 -6.73 0.90 -10.85
N ASN A 16 -7.46 -0.20 -10.97
CA ASN A 16 -8.66 -0.42 -10.14
C ASN A 16 -8.34 -0.52 -8.64
N LEU A 17 -7.09 -0.80 -8.25
CA LEU A 17 -6.67 -0.82 -6.85
C LEU A 17 -6.24 0.57 -6.32
N ALA A 18 -5.71 1.43 -7.20
CA ALA A 18 -5.25 2.78 -6.86
C ALA A 18 -5.73 3.80 -7.91
N PRO A 19 -7.03 4.14 -7.91
CA PRO A 19 -7.61 5.00 -8.94
C PRO A 19 -7.07 6.44 -8.89
N ASP A 20 -6.69 6.93 -7.70
CA ASP A 20 -6.07 8.26 -7.52
C ASP A 20 -4.54 8.21 -7.51
N GLY A 21 -3.98 7.03 -7.74
CA GLY A 21 -2.55 6.79 -7.84
C GLY A 21 -1.93 6.13 -6.60
N ALA A 22 -0.74 5.56 -6.81
CA ALA A 22 0.17 5.04 -5.81
C ALA A 22 1.62 5.33 -6.23
N VAL A 23 2.56 5.33 -5.29
CA VAL A 23 3.95 5.70 -5.53
C VAL A 23 4.87 4.51 -5.32
N VAL A 24 5.76 4.25 -6.28
CA VAL A 24 6.83 3.27 -6.15
C VAL A 24 8.18 3.89 -6.49
N LYS A 25 9.22 3.54 -5.73
CA LYS A 25 10.61 3.92 -6.04
C LYS A 25 11.21 2.93 -7.02
N SER A 26 10.84 3.04 -8.29
CA SER A 26 11.19 2.10 -9.36
C SER A 26 12.69 1.85 -9.50
N ALA A 27 13.55 2.84 -9.22
CA ALA A 27 15.01 2.67 -9.26
C ALA A 27 15.58 1.73 -8.17
N ALA A 28 14.81 1.42 -7.13
CA ALA A 28 15.20 0.49 -6.07
C ALA A 28 14.60 -0.91 -6.26
N VAL A 29 13.72 -1.10 -7.26
CA VAL A 29 13.02 -2.37 -7.49
C VAL A 29 13.89 -3.29 -8.36
N ALA A 30 14.05 -4.54 -7.91
CA ALA A 30 14.75 -5.56 -8.67
C ALA A 30 14.05 -5.83 -10.03
N PRO A 31 14.79 -6.08 -11.13
CA PRO A 31 14.20 -6.26 -12.47
C PRO A 31 13.09 -7.32 -12.53
N GLU A 32 13.23 -8.41 -11.79
CA GLU A 32 12.24 -9.50 -11.68
C GLU A 32 10.95 -9.09 -10.97
N MET A 33 10.97 -8.01 -10.18
CA MET A 33 9.81 -7.49 -9.44
C MET A 33 9.13 -6.31 -10.17
N LEU A 34 9.63 -5.89 -11.34
CA LEU A 34 9.01 -4.83 -12.14
C LEU A 34 7.62 -5.21 -12.64
N VAL A 35 7.42 -6.50 -12.92
CA VAL A 35 6.13 -7.10 -13.22
C VAL A 35 5.94 -8.26 -12.26
N HIS A 36 4.98 -8.13 -11.35
CA HIS A 36 4.74 -9.12 -10.30
C HIS A 36 3.26 -9.42 -10.20
N GLN A 37 2.91 -10.68 -10.00
CA GLN A 37 1.54 -11.12 -9.77
C GLN A 37 1.51 -12.16 -8.66
N GLY A 38 0.61 -12.00 -7.70
CA GLY A 38 0.52 -12.93 -6.59
C GLY A 38 -0.68 -12.72 -5.68
N PRO A 39 -0.93 -13.70 -4.78
CA PRO A 39 -2.04 -13.63 -3.84
C PRO A 39 -1.76 -12.59 -2.74
N ALA A 40 -2.82 -11.87 -2.38
CA ALA A 40 -2.80 -10.88 -1.32
C ALA A 40 -2.75 -11.53 0.07
N ARG A 41 -1.89 -10.98 0.94
CA ARG A 41 -1.87 -11.21 2.39
C ARG A 41 -2.24 -9.91 3.07
N ILE A 42 -3.29 -9.90 3.87
CA ILE A 42 -3.94 -8.68 4.37
C ILE A 42 -3.56 -8.44 5.82
N PHE A 43 -3.16 -7.20 6.12
CA PHE A 43 -2.89 -6.72 7.46
C PHE A 43 -3.56 -5.35 7.66
N ASP A 44 -4.24 -5.17 8.78
CA ASP A 44 -4.96 -3.94 9.12
C ASP A 44 -4.12 -2.98 9.99
N SER A 45 -2.87 -3.35 10.26
CA SER A 45 -1.87 -2.49 10.92
C SER A 45 -0.41 -2.93 10.65
N GLU A 46 0.54 -2.02 10.86
CA GLU A 46 1.98 -2.33 10.87
C GLU A 46 2.32 -3.43 11.90
N ASP A 47 1.69 -3.41 13.08
CA ASP A 47 1.92 -4.39 14.14
C ASP A 47 1.50 -5.81 13.72
N GLU A 48 0.35 -5.94 13.06
CA GLU A 48 -0.12 -7.22 12.52
C GLU A 48 0.80 -7.72 11.40
N ALA A 49 1.20 -6.83 10.49
CA ALA A 49 2.13 -7.17 9.42
C ALA A 49 3.47 -7.64 9.97
N THR A 50 4.01 -6.93 10.98
CA THR A 50 5.27 -7.28 11.65
C THR A 50 5.20 -8.66 12.26
N LYS A 51 4.14 -8.97 13.02
CA LYS A 51 3.93 -10.30 13.60
C LYS A 51 3.75 -11.38 12.53
N GLY A 52 3.00 -11.08 11.47
CA GLY A 52 2.79 -11.95 10.32
C GLY A 52 4.10 -12.32 9.63
N ILE A 53 4.95 -11.33 9.34
CA ILE A 53 6.26 -11.55 8.74
C ILE A 53 7.17 -12.36 9.67
N MET A 54 7.26 -11.97 10.94
CA MET A 54 8.11 -12.67 11.94
C MET A 54 7.69 -14.12 12.20
N SER A 55 6.42 -14.47 11.99
CA SER A 55 5.94 -15.85 12.12
C SER A 55 6.52 -16.81 11.06
N GLY A 56 7.13 -16.29 9.99
CA GLY A 56 7.63 -17.11 8.89
C GLY A 56 6.53 -17.64 7.96
N SER A 57 5.30 -17.13 8.07
CA SER A 57 4.16 -17.56 7.25
C SER A 57 4.14 -16.97 5.84
N ILE A 58 4.97 -15.95 5.57
CA ILE A 58 5.06 -15.28 4.27
C ILE A 58 5.79 -16.15 3.26
N LYS A 59 5.18 -16.30 2.08
CA LYS A 59 5.73 -17.11 0.98
C LYS A 59 6.24 -16.23 -0.16
N PRO A 60 7.31 -16.66 -0.86
CA PRO A 60 7.70 -16.06 -2.13
C PRO A 60 6.52 -15.97 -3.09
N GLY A 61 6.39 -14.85 -3.80
CA GLY A 61 5.28 -14.57 -4.72
C GLY A 61 4.14 -13.78 -4.09
N GLU A 62 3.99 -13.76 -2.77
CA GLU A 62 2.88 -13.07 -2.10
C GLU A 62 2.99 -11.55 -2.22
N VAL A 63 1.83 -10.89 -2.11
CA VAL A 63 1.71 -9.43 -2.08
C VAL A 63 1.12 -9.02 -0.74
N LEU A 64 1.93 -8.38 0.11
CA LEU A 64 1.50 -7.96 1.44
C LEU A 64 0.80 -6.62 1.33
N ILE A 65 -0.44 -6.58 1.80
CA ILE A 65 -1.29 -5.40 1.83
C ILE A 65 -1.36 -4.92 3.28
N LEU A 66 -0.83 -3.74 3.54
CA LEU A 66 -0.92 -3.06 4.83
C LEU A 66 -1.86 -1.87 4.66
N ARG A 67 -3.07 -1.97 5.21
CA ARG A 67 -4.10 -0.94 5.03
C ARG A 67 -4.48 -0.30 6.36
N TYR A 68 -5.17 0.84 6.29
CA TYR A 68 -5.46 1.71 7.43
C TYR A 68 -4.21 2.33 8.05
N GLU A 69 -3.17 2.55 7.24
CA GLU A 69 -1.96 3.30 7.60
C GLU A 69 -1.86 4.63 6.83
N GLY A 70 -2.94 5.01 6.13
CA GLY A 70 -3.05 6.29 5.44
C GLY A 70 -3.23 7.50 6.36
N PRO A 71 -3.41 8.70 5.79
CA PRO A 71 -3.62 9.93 6.57
C PRO A 71 -4.70 9.79 7.65
N LYS A 72 -5.89 9.30 7.32
CA LYS A 72 -6.97 9.12 8.29
C LYS A 72 -6.89 7.79 9.03
N GLY A 73 -6.49 6.72 8.34
CA GLY A 73 -6.43 5.37 8.89
C GLY A 73 -5.45 5.24 10.05
N GLY A 74 -4.23 5.75 9.85
CA GLY A 74 -3.11 5.60 10.79
C GLY A 74 -3.42 6.11 12.20
N PRO A 75 -3.77 7.40 12.40
CA PRO A 75 -3.72 8.56 11.50
C PRO A 75 -2.32 9.20 11.37
N GLY A 76 -2.17 10.14 10.43
CA GLY A 76 -0.91 10.87 10.19
C GLY A 76 0.01 10.21 9.17
N MET A 77 -0.46 9.12 8.54
CA MET A 77 0.26 8.39 7.50
C MET A 77 1.67 7.97 7.96
N PRO A 78 1.84 7.14 9.00
CA PRO A 78 3.15 6.79 9.55
C PRO A 78 4.09 6.21 8.48
N GLU A 79 5.39 6.43 8.65
CA GLU A 79 6.42 5.80 7.83
C GLU A 79 6.81 4.45 8.44
N MET A 80 6.66 3.40 7.65
CA MET A 80 6.93 2.03 8.07
C MET A 80 8.32 1.57 7.60
N LEU A 81 9.19 1.23 8.56
CA LEU A 81 10.52 0.65 8.34
C LEU A 81 10.60 -0.81 8.78
N THR A 82 9.75 -1.24 9.70
CA THR A 82 9.82 -2.56 10.29
C THR A 82 9.47 -3.66 9.28
N PRO A 83 8.32 -3.60 8.56
CA PRO A 83 7.96 -4.62 7.58
C PRO A 83 8.98 -4.76 6.44
N THR A 84 9.46 -3.64 5.93
CA THR A 84 10.46 -3.56 4.85
C THR A 84 11.79 -4.18 5.26
N SER A 85 12.26 -3.88 6.47
CA SER A 85 13.51 -4.43 7.01
C SER A 85 13.41 -5.94 7.27
N LEU A 86 12.29 -6.42 7.80
CA LEU A 86 12.07 -7.84 8.08
C LEU A 86 12.02 -8.68 6.80
N ILE A 87 11.28 -8.24 5.78
CA ILE A 87 11.20 -8.93 4.47
C ILE A 87 12.59 -9.02 3.83
N SER A 88 13.37 -7.94 3.89
CA SER A 88 14.75 -7.94 3.40
C SER A 88 15.64 -8.89 4.20
N GLY A 89 15.57 -8.84 5.54
CA GLY A 89 16.35 -9.70 6.43
C GLY A 89 16.04 -11.19 6.30
N MET A 90 14.82 -11.54 5.90
CA MET A 90 14.40 -12.92 5.62
C MET A 90 14.77 -13.40 4.21
N GLY A 91 15.45 -12.58 3.40
CA GLY A 91 15.81 -12.91 2.02
C GLY A 91 14.61 -12.98 1.06
N LEU A 92 13.50 -12.33 1.43
CA LEU A 92 12.27 -12.24 0.62
C LEU A 92 12.17 -10.92 -0.14
N GLY A 93 13.14 -10.02 0.02
CA GLY A 93 13.15 -8.69 -0.57
C GLY A 93 12.92 -8.66 -2.08
N GLU A 94 13.43 -9.63 -2.85
CA GLU A 94 13.29 -9.68 -4.31
C GLU A 94 12.20 -10.68 -4.75
N LYS A 95 11.34 -11.13 -3.82
CA LYS A 95 10.35 -12.19 -4.04
C LYS A 95 8.94 -11.83 -3.61
N VAL A 96 8.80 -10.77 -2.81
CA VAL A 96 7.54 -10.38 -2.16
C VAL A 96 7.34 -8.89 -2.39
N ALA A 97 6.12 -8.51 -2.75
CA ALA A 97 5.73 -7.12 -2.90
C ALA A 97 5.03 -6.60 -1.63
N LEU A 98 5.17 -5.31 -1.36
CA LEU A 98 4.58 -4.62 -0.22
C LEU A 98 3.74 -3.46 -0.74
N ILE A 99 2.48 -3.36 -0.32
CA ILE A 99 1.55 -2.32 -0.74
C ILE A 99 0.90 -1.70 0.50
N THR A 100 0.81 -0.37 0.53
CA THR A 100 0.13 0.34 1.60
C THR A 100 -0.52 1.65 1.15
N ASP A 101 -1.60 2.02 1.85
CA ASP A 101 -2.15 3.39 1.83
C ASP A 101 -1.34 4.39 2.68
N GLY A 102 -0.38 3.89 3.47
CA GLY A 102 0.61 4.66 4.22
C GLY A 102 1.91 4.93 3.47
N ARG A 103 3.04 4.96 4.19
CA ARG A 103 4.38 5.21 3.63
C ARG A 103 5.36 4.09 3.98
N PHE A 104 6.23 3.75 3.05
CA PHE A 104 7.38 2.91 3.31
C PHE A 104 8.67 3.73 3.32
N SER A 105 9.57 3.37 4.22
CA SER A 105 10.96 3.79 4.15
C SER A 105 11.70 3.00 3.06
N GLY A 106 12.52 3.68 2.25
CA GLY A 106 13.09 3.16 1.00
C GLY A 106 14.20 2.10 1.14
N ALA A 107 14.04 1.12 2.03
CA ALA A 107 15.07 0.15 2.42
C ALA A 107 15.01 -1.20 1.68
N THR A 108 13.97 -1.50 0.89
CA THR A 108 13.81 -2.80 0.20
C THR A 108 14.21 -2.77 -1.26
N ARG A 109 14.72 -3.90 -1.76
CA ARG A 109 14.84 -4.18 -3.20
C ARG A 109 13.56 -4.68 -3.87
N GLY A 110 12.53 -4.97 -3.08
CA GLY A 110 11.21 -5.38 -3.57
C GLY A 110 10.36 -4.20 -4.03
N ALA A 111 9.26 -4.52 -4.71
CA ALA A 111 8.23 -3.54 -5.05
C ALA A 111 7.51 -3.08 -3.77
N SER A 112 8.03 -2.03 -3.14
CA SER A 112 7.40 -1.32 -2.03
C SER A 112 6.61 -0.13 -2.57
N ILE A 113 5.29 -0.27 -2.59
CA ILE A 113 4.33 0.67 -3.14
C ILE A 113 3.58 1.32 -1.98
N GLY A 114 3.71 2.64 -1.85
CA GLY A 114 3.02 3.42 -0.83
C GLY A 114 2.00 4.39 -1.43
N HIS A 115 1.36 5.17 -0.57
CA HIS A 115 0.43 6.24 -0.96
C HIS A 115 -0.75 5.75 -1.82
N VAL A 116 -1.15 4.49 -1.69
CA VAL A 116 -2.34 3.98 -2.40
C VAL A 116 -3.52 4.86 -2.05
N SER A 117 -4.09 5.48 -3.09
CA SER A 117 -5.16 6.45 -2.98
C SER A 117 -6.36 6.04 -3.82
N PRO A 118 -7.59 6.14 -3.30
CA PRO A 118 -7.95 6.52 -1.92
C PRO A 118 -7.47 5.51 -0.87
N GLU A 119 -7.22 5.99 0.35
CA GLU A 119 -6.84 5.14 1.49
C GLU A 119 -8.01 4.26 1.97
N ALA A 120 -7.71 3.22 2.76
CA ALA A 120 -8.74 2.30 3.24
C ALA A 120 -9.79 2.98 4.14
N ALA A 121 -9.36 3.94 4.97
CA ALA A 121 -10.25 4.71 5.83
C ALA A 121 -11.26 5.58 5.07
N GLU A 122 -10.93 5.96 3.83
CA GLU A 122 -11.82 6.69 2.92
C GLU A 122 -12.57 5.76 1.95
N ARG A 123 -12.62 4.46 2.26
CA ARG A 123 -13.26 3.43 1.43
C ARG A 123 -12.66 3.34 0.02
N GLY A 124 -11.33 3.46 -0.07
CA GLY A 124 -10.61 3.12 -1.31
C GLY A 124 -10.66 1.61 -1.61
N PRO A 125 -10.38 1.19 -2.87
CA PRO A 125 -10.42 -0.23 -3.27
C PRO A 125 -9.54 -1.15 -2.41
N ILE A 126 -8.44 -0.64 -1.86
CA ILE A 126 -7.58 -1.38 -0.92
C ILE A 126 -8.34 -1.85 0.35
N ALA A 127 -9.42 -1.17 0.76
CA ALA A 127 -10.24 -1.54 1.91
C ALA A 127 -11.01 -2.84 1.73
N VAL A 128 -11.31 -3.24 0.48
CA VAL A 128 -12.16 -4.41 0.18
C VAL A 128 -11.37 -5.64 -0.27
N LEU A 129 -10.03 -5.53 -0.27
CA LEU A 129 -9.17 -6.69 -0.50
C LEU A 129 -9.36 -7.74 0.59
N ARG A 130 -9.26 -9.00 0.18
CA ARG A 130 -9.34 -10.20 1.00
C ARG A 130 -8.12 -11.09 0.75
N GLU A 131 -7.84 -11.94 1.72
CA GLU A 131 -6.79 -12.97 1.62
C GLU A 131 -6.94 -13.77 0.32
N GLY A 132 -5.84 -13.89 -0.43
CA GLY A 132 -5.78 -14.66 -1.66
C GLY A 132 -6.22 -13.94 -2.93
N ASP A 133 -6.76 -12.72 -2.85
CA ASP A 133 -7.06 -11.93 -4.07
C ASP A 133 -5.78 -11.73 -4.89
N ILE A 134 -5.87 -11.86 -6.22
CA ILE A 134 -4.69 -11.76 -7.07
C ILE A 134 -4.40 -10.30 -7.41
N ILE A 135 -3.24 -9.81 -6.99
CA ILE A 135 -2.75 -8.47 -7.27
C ILE A 135 -1.80 -8.52 -8.46
N LYS A 136 -1.94 -7.56 -9.37
CA LYS A 136 -1.11 -7.38 -10.56
C LYS A 136 -0.38 -6.04 -10.46
N ILE A 137 0.94 -6.11 -10.44
CA ILE A 137 1.84 -4.97 -10.42
C ILE A 137 2.57 -4.97 -11.76
N ASP A 138 2.48 -3.87 -12.50
CA ASP A 138 3.21 -3.67 -13.75
C ASP A 138 3.76 -2.25 -13.75
N ILE A 139 4.96 -2.10 -13.17
CA ILE A 139 5.65 -0.82 -13.03
C ILE A 139 5.99 -0.21 -14.39
N PRO A 140 6.50 -0.96 -15.40
CA PRO A 140 6.77 -0.41 -16.73
C PRO A 140 5.55 0.22 -17.41
N ASN A 141 4.36 -0.35 -17.21
CA ASN A 141 3.11 0.21 -17.76
C ASN A 141 2.34 1.09 -16.77
N CYS A 142 2.92 1.41 -15.61
CA CYS A 142 2.31 2.22 -14.55
C CYS A 142 0.97 1.67 -14.05
N LYS A 143 0.82 0.34 -13.95
CA LYS A 143 -0.43 -0.31 -13.54
C LYS A 143 -0.33 -0.97 -12.16
N LEU A 144 -1.40 -0.78 -11.38
CA LEU A 144 -1.66 -1.47 -10.12
C LEU A 144 -3.11 -1.93 -10.06
N GLU A 145 -3.31 -3.24 -10.18
CA GLU A 145 -4.64 -3.82 -10.35
C GLU A 145 -4.88 -5.00 -9.41
N VAL A 146 -6.15 -5.27 -9.13
CA VAL A 146 -6.62 -6.51 -8.51
C VAL A 146 -7.51 -7.27 -9.50
N GLU A 147 -7.35 -8.58 -9.58
CA GLU A 147 -8.14 -9.48 -10.44
C GLU A 147 -9.52 -9.75 -9.85
N LEU A 148 -10.30 -8.68 -9.71
CA LEU A 148 -11.71 -8.71 -9.30
C LEU A 148 -12.53 -7.96 -10.32
N ASN A 149 -13.73 -8.48 -10.59
CA ASN A 149 -14.70 -7.75 -11.40
C ASN A 149 -15.35 -6.63 -10.58
N GLN A 150 -15.91 -5.65 -11.27
CA GLN A 150 -16.51 -4.47 -10.65
C GLN A 150 -17.68 -4.84 -9.71
N SER A 151 -18.50 -5.81 -10.09
CA SER A 151 -19.62 -6.28 -9.26
C SER A 151 -19.19 -6.88 -7.92
N GLU A 152 -18.05 -7.58 -7.88
CA GLU A 152 -17.51 -8.15 -6.65
C GLU A 152 -16.94 -7.05 -5.75
N ILE A 153 -16.25 -6.06 -6.33
CA ILE A 153 -15.77 -4.89 -5.60
C ILE A 153 -16.95 -4.15 -4.95
N GLU A 154 -18.02 -3.89 -5.70
CA GLU A 154 -19.23 -3.23 -5.20
C GLU A 154 -19.92 -4.03 -4.09
N ARG A 155 -20.05 -5.35 -4.26
CA ARG A 155 -20.60 -6.25 -3.24
C ARG A 155 -19.79 -6.17 -1.94
N ARG A 156 -18.46 -6.20 -2.04
CA ARG A 156 -17.59 -6.11 -0.86
C ARG A 156 -17.65 -4.75 -0.19
N PHE A 157 -17.85 -3.67 -0.96
CA PHE A 157 -18.10 -2.35 -0.38
C PHE A 157 -19.41 -2.31 0.41
N ALA A 158 -20.46 -2.97 -0.05
CA ALA A 158 -21.73 -3.05 0.70
C ALA A 158 -21.58 -3.82 2.02
N GLU A 159 -20.65 -4.78 2.09
CA GLU A 159 -20.31 -5.54 3.29
C GLU A 159 -19.26 -4.85 4.18
N LEU A 160 -18.59 -3.80 3.68
CA LEU A 160 -17.50 -3.11 4.39
C LEU A 160 -18.07 -2.24 5.53
N PRO A 161 -17.73 -2.53 6.80
CA PRO A 161 -18.20 -1.72 7.93
C PRO A 161 -17.71 -0.28 7.83
N GLU A 162 -18.38 0.61 8.56
CA GLU A 162 -17.92 1.98 8.69
C GLU A 162 -16.56 2.02 9.41
N PHE A 163 -15.63 2.81 8.89
CA PHE A 163 -14.32 2.95 9.51
C PHE A 163 -14.45 3.67 10.84
N GLU A 164 -13.95 3.04 11.92
CA GLU A 164 -13.84 3.67 13.22
C GLU A 164 -12.39 4.14 13.48
N PRO A 165 -12.16 5.45 13.66
CA PRO A 165 -10.83 5.94 13.98
C PRO A 165 -10.33 5.41 15.33
N LYS A 166 -9.06 4.99 15.36
CA LYS A 166 -8.35 4.54 16.57
C LYS A 166 -8.29 5.65 17.63
N ILE A 167 -8.23 6.91 17.20
CA ILE A 167 -8.11 8.10 18.07
C ILE A 167 -9.32 9.00 17.84
N LYS A 168 -10.15 9.14 18.88
CA LYS A 168 -11.43 9.88 18.82
C LYS A 168 -11.38 11.26 19.52
N THR A 169 -10.24 11.65 20.08
CA THR A 169 -10.10 12.92 20.83
C THR A 169 -8.76 13.61 20.53
N GLY A 170 -8.65 14.88 20.93
CA GLY A 170 -7.42 15.66 20.79
C GLY A 170 -7.11 16.11 19.37
N TYR A 171 -5.86 16.50 19.12
CA TYR A 171 -5.44 17.07 17.83
C TYR A 171 -5.60 16.09 16.66
N LEU A 172 -5.32 14.80 16.89
CA LEU A 172 -5.39 13.78 15.84
C LEU A 172 -6.83 13.53 15.37
N SER A 173 -7.83 13.67 16.24
CA SER A 173 -9.24 13.68 15.81
C SER A 173 -9.52 14.81 14.83
N ARG A 174 -9.02 16.02 15.10
CA ARG A 174 -9.14 17.17 14.20
C ARG A 174 -8.37 16.98 12.89
N TYR A 175 -7.22 16.30 12.95
CA TYR A 175 -6.45 15.93 11.76
C TYR A 175 -7.28 15.01 10.86
N ILE A 176 -7.84 13.93 11.41
CA ILE A 176 -8.66 12.95 10.68
C ILE A 176 -9.84 13.63 9.96
N GLU A 177 -10.53 14.54 10.64
CA GLU A 177 -11.68 15.26 10.06
C GLU A 177 -11.31 16.17 8.88
N LYS A 178 -10.10 16.75 8.90
CA LYS A 178 -9.72 17.84 8.00
C LYS A 178 -8.70 17.46 6.94
N VAL A 179 -7.95 16.38 7.13
CA VAL A 179 -6.91 15.96 6.19
C VAL A 179 -7.52 15.51 4.87
N THR A 180 -6.84 15.85 3.78
CA THR A 180 -7.17 15.40 2.43
C THR A 180 -6.37 14.14 2.07
N SER A 181 -6.66 13.54 0.91
CA SER A 181 -5.97 12.34 0.44
C SER A 181 -4.45 12.54 0.31
N ALA A 182 -3.70 11.45 0.39
CA ALA A 182 -2.27 11.46 0.07
C ALA A 182 -2.01 11.95 -1.37
N SER A 183 -2.90 11.65 -2.32
CA SER A 183 -2.82 12.12 -3.72
C SER A 183 -2.89 13.66 -3.85
N THR A 184 -3.51 14.34 -2.89
CA THR A 184 -3.56 15.81 -2.81
C THR A 184 -2.55 16.41 -1.83
N GLY A 185 -1.59 15.60 -1.38
CA GLY A 185 -0.50 16.01 -0.48
C GLY A 185 -0.86 16.02 1.01
N ALA A 186 -1.96 15.38 1.41
CA ALA A 186 -2.41 15.29 2.81
C ALA A 186 -2.51 16.65 3.52
N VAL A 187 -2.90 17.69 2.78
CA VAL A 187 -3.12 19.05 3.33
C VAL A 187 -4.45 19.13 4.07
N PHE A 188 -4.62 20.12 4.93
CA PHE A 188 -5.94 20.41 5.51
C PHE A 188 -6.87 21.07 4.49
N LYS A 189 -8.13 20.64 4.47
CA LYS A 189 -9.20 21.32 3.74
C LYS A 189 -9.21 22.80 4.17
N LYS A 190 -9.17 23.70 3.19
CA LYS A 190 -9.33 25.13 3.44
C LYS A 190 -10.72 25.35 4.01
N SER A 191 -10.76 25.98 5.19
CA SER A 191 -11.99 26.43 5.86
C SER A 191 -12.61 27.61 5.15
#